data_AF-A0A357YIG2-F1
#
_entry.id   AF-A0A357YIG2-F1
#
_cell.length_a   1.000
_cell.length_b   1.000
_cell.length_c   1.000
_cell.angle_alpha   90.00
_cell.angle_beta   90.00
_cell.angle_gamma   90.00
#
_symmetry.space_group_name_H-M   'P 1'
#
loop_
_entity.id
_entity.type
_entity.pdbx_description
1 polymer ?
#
loop_
_entity_poly.entity_id
_entity_poly.type
_entity_poly.pdbx_seq_one_letter_code
_entity_poly.pdbx_strand_id
1 'polypeptide(L)'
;IKFNEEGGINAVILDRVTPSSNNAILEENPKVVDMRENDPWGGMLTITAMLVVFSALIGLYLFFKLSGNIANRITTRKVAKSGTLSVARSQTHLSGEVLAAISAALYEMKEDQHDIESTILTIRQVKRDYSPWSAKWKSLRKLPN
;
A
#
# COMPACT_ATOMS: atom_id res chain seq x y z
N ILE A 1 50.19 32.86 -14.62
CA ILE A 1 51.49 32.16 -14.53
C ILE A 1 52.30 32.93 -13.49
N LYS A 2 52.54 32.36 -12.31
CA LYS A 2 53.41 33.02 -11.32
C LYS A 2 54.85 32.68 -11.68
N PHE A 3 55.70 33.69 -11.83
CA PHE A 3 57.11 33.53 -12.13
C PHE A 3 57.90 33.68 -10.82
N ASN A 4 58.93 32.85 -10.63
CA ASN A 4 59.87 33.02 -9.51
C ASN A 4 60.79 34.23 -9.77
N GLU A 5 61.49 34.71 -8.73
CA GLU A 5 62.44 35.83 -8.84
C GLU A 5 63.55 35.59 -9.89
N GLU A 6 63.80 34.34 -10.26
CA GLU A 6 64.76 33.91 -11.29
C GLU A 6 64.16 33.77 -12.70
N GLY A 7 62.91 34.22 -12.93
CA GLY A 7 62.25 34.19 -14.24
C GLY A 7 61.69 32.83 -14.67
N GLY A 8 61.78 31.80 -13.82
CA GLY A 8 61.21 30.48 -14.06
C GLY A 8 59.70 30.42 -13.82
N ILE A 9 58.98 29.64 -14.63
CA ILE A 9 57.53 29.42 -14.50
C ILE A 9 57.24 28.54 -13.28
N ASN A 10 56.61 29.09 -12.24
CA ASN A 10 56.14 28.35 -11.06
C ASN A 10 54.66 27.97 -11.23
N ALA A 11 54.39 27.11 -12.21
CA ALA A 11 53.06 26.55 -12.43
C ALA A 11 53.11 25.05 -12.16
N VAL A 12 52.41 24.61 -11.11
CA VAL A 12 52.21 23.19 -10.79
C VAL A 12 50.92 22.73 -11.47
N ILE A 13 50.99 21.66 -12.28
CA ILE A 13 49.80 21.02 -12.83
C ILE A 13 49.12 20.27 -11.68
N LEU A 14 47.93 20.74 -11.30
CA LEU A 14 47.12 20.12 -10.26
C LEU A 14 46.14 19.14 -10.91
N ASP A 15 45.98 17.97 -10.31
CA ASP A 15 45.08 16.90 -10.76
C ASP A 15 43.58 17.28 -10.65
N ARG A 16 43.27 18.43 -10.05
CA ARG A 16 41.91 18.95 -9.86
C ARG A 16 41.84 20.46 -10.08
N VAL A 17 40.73 20.92 -10.66
CA VAL A 17 40.44 22.33 -10.99
C VAL A 17 40.11 23.20 -9.77
N THR A 18 39.97 22.62 -8.57
CA THR A 18 39.75 23.36 -7.33
C THR A 18 40.63 22.78 -6.23
N PRO A 19 41.65 23.51 -5.75
CA PRO A 19 42.44 23.07 -4.61
C PRO A 19 41.53 23.04 -3.38
N SER A 20 41.40 21.88 -2.73
CA SER A 20 40.57 21.64 -1.53
C SER A 20 39.06 21.43 -1.72
N SER A 21 38.60 20.91 -2.87
CA SER A 21 37.23 20.38 -2.96
C SER A 21 37.11 19.00 -2.29
N ASN A 22 36.12 18.82 -1.42
CA ASN A 22 35.77 17.54 -0.77
C ASN A 22 34.90 16.63 -1.65
N ASN A 23 34.48 17.10 -2.82
CA ASN A 23 33.56 16.37 -3.71
C ASN A 23 34.29 15.66 -4.87
N ALA A 24 35.62 15.69 -4.88
CA ALA A 24 36.40 14.91 -5.83
C ALA A 24 36.50 13.48 -5.31
N ILE A 25 35.85 12.54 -6.00
CA ILE A 25 36.03 11.09 -5.83
C ILE A 25 37.43 10.77 -6.38
N LEU A 26 38.47 11.00 -5.57
CA LEU A 26 39.87 10.81 -5.99
C LEU A 26 40.27 9.34 -6.00
N GLU A 27 39.54 8.48 -5.28
CA GLU A 27 39.69 7.03 -5.31
C GLU A 27 38.32 6.41 -5.60
N GLU A 28 38.16 5.80 -6.77
CA GLU A 28 37.03 4.92 -7.02
C GLU A 28 37.09 3.75 -6.03
N ASN A 29 35.95 3.34 -5.47
CA ASN A 29 35.93 2.25 -4.50
C ASN A 29 36.48 0.97 -5.18
N PRO A 30 37.52 0.32 -4.61
CA PRO A 30 38.20 -0.79 -5.26
C PRO A 30 37.22 -1.90 -5.65
N LYS A 31 36.15 -2.10 -4.88
CA LYS A 31 35.13 -3.12 -5.17
C LYS A 31 34.32 -2.84 -6.43
N VAL A 32 34.03 -1.57 -6.76
CA VAL A 32 33.30 -1.25 -8.00
C VAL A 32 34.22 -1.28 -9.22
N VAL A 33 35.51 -0.98 -9.03
CA VAL A 33 36.54 -1.12 -10.07
C VAL A 33 36.76 -2.59 -10.39
N ASP A 34 36.97 -3.42 -9.37
CA ASP A 34 37.10 -4.88 -9.49
C ASP A 34 35.85 -5.49 -10.16
N MET A 35 34.65 -5.01 -9.83
CA MET A 35 33.41 -5.50 -10.45
C MET A 35 33.33 -5.14 -11.93
N ARG A 36 33.79 -3.95 -12.31
CA ARG A 36 33.83 -3.50 -13.70
C ARG A 36 34.88 -4.24 -14.52
N GLU A 37 35.99 -4.61 -13.91
CA GLU A 37 37.04 -5.41 -14.54
C GLU A 37 36.62 -6.88 -14.70
N ASN A 38 35.99 -7.47 -13.69
CA ASN A 38 35.55 -8.86 -13.70
C ASN A 38 34.25 -9.10 -14.50
N ASP A 39 33.34 -8.13 -14.58
CA ASP A 39 32.10 -8.21 -15.37
C ASP A 39 31.89 -6.95 -16.23
N PRO A 40 32.66 -6.76 -17.33
CA PRO A 40 32.59 -5.56 -18.16
C PRO A 40 31.25 -5.38 -18.88
N TRP A 41 30.53 -6.48 -19.11
CA TRP A 41 29.23 -6.48 -19.80
C TRP A 41 28.03 -6.47 -18.83
N GLY A 42 28.26 -6.68 -17.52
CA GLY A 42 27.21 -6.70 -16.50
C GLY A 42 26.33 -7.96 -16.53
N GLY A 43 26.82 -9.05 -17.12
CA GLY A 43 26.06 -10.29 -17.27
C GLY A 43 25.81 -10.99 -15.93
N MET A 44 26.83 -11.06 -15.07
CA MET A 44 26.71 -11.69 -13.75
C MET A 44 25.78 -10.85 -12.86
N LEU A 45 25.89 -9.53 -12.92
CA LEU A 45 25.05 -8.62 -12.14
C LEU A 45 23.56 -8.74 -12.53
N THR A 46 23.25 -8.81 -13.81
CA THR A 46 21.86 -8.93 -14.28
C THR A 46 21.26 -10.32 -13.99
N ILE A 47 22.02 -11.40 -14.20
CA ILE A 47 21.55 -12.76 -13.92
C ILE A 47 21.24 -12.95 -12.43
N THR A 48 22.15 -12.50 -11.55
CA THR A 48 21.95 -12.61 -10.10
C THR A 48 20.75 -11.79 -9.64
N ALA A 49 20.58 -10.56 -10.15
CA ALA A 49 19.40 -9.74 -9.86
C ALA A 49 18.09 -10.42 -10.30
N MET A 50 18.04 -10.97 -11.51
CA MET A 50 16.85 -11.66 -12.01
C MET A 50 16.53 -12.91 -11.19
N LEU A 51 17.53 -13.73 -10.86
CA LEU A 51 17.35 -14.95 -10.05
C LEU A 51 16.78 -14.62 -8.67
N VAL A 52 17.31 -13.59 -8.00
CA VAL A 52 16.79 -13.14 -6.70
C VAL A 52 15.32 -12.71 -6.81
N VAL A 53 14.94 -11.95 -7.84
CA VAL A 53 13.54 -11.53 -8.04
C VAL A 53 12.62 -12.73 -8.25
N PHE A 54 13.00 -13.67 -9.12
CA PHE A 54 12.20 -14.88 -9.34
C PHE A 54 12.08 -15.74 -8.08
N SER A 55 13.18 -15.94 -7.35
CA SER A 55 13.15 -16.70 -6.09
C SER A 55 12.24 -16.06 -5.04
N ALA A 56 12.23 -14.73 -4.94
CA ALA A 56 11.34 -13.99 -4.05
C ALA A 56 9.85 -14.19 -4.42
N LEU A 57 9.52 -14.09 -5.71
CA LEU A 57 8.15 -14.33 -6.21
C LEU A 57 7.69 -15.77 -5.97
N ILE A 58 8.57 -16.74 -6.22
CA ILE A 58 8.30 -18.17 -5.95
C ILE A 58 8.09 -18.39 -4.45
N GLY A 59 8.93 -17.80 -3.60
CA GLY A 59 8.80 -17.87 -2.15
C GLY A 59 7.44 -17.32 -1.68
N LEU A 60 7.03 -16.16 -2.20
CA LEU A 60 5.74 -15.55 -1.88
C LEU A 60 4.57 -16.42 -2.36
N TYR A 61 4.65 -16.99 -3.57
CA TYR A 61 3.66 -17.94 -4.07
C TYR A 61 3.52 -19.17 -3.17
N LEU A 62 4.64 -19.76 -2.74
CA LEU A 62 4.62 -20.91 -1.83
C LEU A 62 4.02 -20.54 -0.46
N PHE A 63 4.32 -19.35 0.06
CA PHE A 63 3.73 -18.86 1.30
C PHE A 63 2.21 -18.74 1.21
N PHE A 64 1.69 -18.12 0.16
CA PHE A 64 0.24 -18.03 -0.07
C PHE A 64 -0.41 -19.41 -0.29
N LYS A 65 0.26 -20.30 -1.04
CA LYS A 65 -0.24 -21.66 -1.27
C LYS A 65 -0.29 -22.47 0.03
N LEU A 66 0.74 -22.37 0.88
CA LEU A 66 0.78 -23.03 2.18
C LEU A 66 -0.29 -22.47 3.11
N SER A 67 -0.42 -21.14 3.18
CA SER A 67 -1.45 -20.46 3.98
C SER A 67 -2.87 -20.86 3.55
N GLY A 68 -3.16 -20.84 2.24
CA GLY A 68 -4.45 -21.29 1.71
C GLY A 68 -4.74 -22.75 2.00
N ASN A 69 -3.74 -23.63 1.88
CA ASN A 69 -3.92 -25.05 2.18
C ASN A 69 -4.09 -25.32 3.68
N ILE A 70 -3.40 -24.57 4.55
CA ILE A 70 -3.60 -24.59 6.02
C ILE A 70 -5.00 -24.12 6.37
N ALA A 71 -5.47 -23.01 5.79
CA ALA A 71 -6.79 -22.46 6.05
C ALA A 71 -7.88 -23.47 5.67
N ASN A 72 -7.79 -24.08 4.49
CA ASN A 72 -8.73 -25.11 4.03
C ASN A 72 -8.69 -26.35 4.94
N ARG A 73 -7.51 -26.78 5.41
CA ARG A 73 -7.37 -27.91 6.34
C ARG A 73 -7.94 -27.62 7.72
N ILE A 74 -7.84 -26.40 8.23
CA ILE A 74 -8.42 -26.01 9.52
C ILE A 74 -9.95 -25.94 9.40
N THR A 75 -10.46 -25.34 8.32
CA THR A 75 -11.90 -25.22 8.05
C THR A 75 -12.56 -26.59 7.91
N THR A 76 -11.98 -27.49 7.11
CA THR A 76 -12.52 -28.86 6.94
C THR A 76 -12.53 -29.66 8.24
N ARG A 77 -11.52 -29.51 9.11
CA ARG A 77 -11.46 -30.15 10.43
C ARG A 77 -12.48 -29.56 11.42
N LYS A 78 -12.71 -28.24 11.40
CA LYS A 78 -13.73 -27.59 12.26
C LYS A 78 -15.15 -28.00 11.84
N VAL A 79 -15.41 -28.03 10.54
CA VAL A 79 -16.68 -28.52 9.96
C VAL A 79 -16.91 -30.00 10.33
N ALA A 80 -15.87 -30.83 10.29
CA ALA A 80 -15.97 -32.23 10.68
C ALA A 80 -16.29 -32.47 12.15
N LYS A 81 -15.81 -31.60 13.04
CA LYS A 81 -16.14 -31.67 14.47
C LYS A 81 -17.51 -31.08 14.81
N SER A 82 -18.04 -30.18 13.98
CA SER A 82 -19.33 -29.52 14.20
C SER A 82 -20.56 -30.33 13.72
N GLY A 83 -20.37 -31.52 13.13
CA GLY A 83 -21.48 -32.38 12.68
C GLY A 83 -22.26 -31.88 11.46
N THR A 84 -21.92 -30.72 10.89
CA THR A 84 -22.56 -30.11 9.71
C THR A 84 -22.03 -30.67 8.38
N LEU A 85 -21.44 -31.87 8.40
CA LEU A 85 -20.64 -32.44 7.32
C LEU A 85 -21.42 -32.61 6.00
N SER A 86 -22.74 -32.81 6.08
CA SER A 86 -23.62 -32.98 4.92
C SER A 86 -23.98 -31.66 4.24
N VAL A 87 -24.13 -30.57 5.01
CA VAL A 87 -24.49 -29.24 4.49
C VAL A 87 -23.27 -28.46 4.03
N ALA A 88 -22.14 -28.58 4.73
CA ALA A 88 -20.92 -27.86 4.35
C ALA A 88 -20.21 -28.49 3.12
N ARG A 89 -20.38 -29.80 2.89
CA ARG A 89 -19.77 -30.49 1.73
C ARG A 89 -20.50 -30.16 0.42
N SER A 90 -21.80 -29.87 0.47
CA SER A 90 -22.51 -29.28 -0.68
C SER A 90 -22.05 -27.83 -0.90
N GLN A 91 -21.87 -27.04 0.16
CA GLN A 91 -21.36 -25.67 0.08
C GLN A 91 -19.93 -25.54 -0.46
N THR A 92 -19.03 -26.49 -0.18
CA THR A 92 -17.67 -26.49 -0.76
C THR A 92 -17.65 -26.69 -2.29
N HIS A 93 -18.73 -27.20 -2.87
CA HIS A 93 -18.87 -27.37 -4.32
C HIS A 93 -19.66 -26.23 -4.97
N LEU A 94 -20.20 -25.29 -4.18
CA LEU A 94 -20.88 -24.12 -4.72
C LEU A 94 -19.82 -23.08 -5.09
N SER A 95 -19.68 -22.83 -6.39
CA SER A 95 -18.87 -21.72 -6.90
C SER A 95 -19.28 -20.42 -6.23
N GLY A 96 -18.33 -19.50 -6.03
CA GLY A 96 -18.60 -18.19 -5.42
C GLY A 96 -19.70 -17.41 -6.14
N GLU A 97 -19.87 -17.65 -7.44
CA GLU A 97 -20.95 -17.10 -8.27
C GLU A 97 -22.34 -17.59 -7.82
N VAL A 98 -22.47 -18.88 -7.50
CA VAL A 98 -23.74 -19.47 -7.06
C VAL A 98 -24.09 -18.95 -5.67
N LEU A 99 -23.10 -18.81 -4.79
CA LEU A 99 -23.30 -18.21 -3.47
C LEU A 99 -23.69 -16.73 -3.58
N ALA A 100 -23.08 -15.98 -4.50
CA ALA A 100 -23.44 -14.60 -4.77
C ALA A 100 -24.88 -14.50 -5.30
N ALA A 101 -25.27 -15.34 -6.27
CA ALA A 101 -26.62 -15.39 -6.80
C ALA A 101 -27.68 -15.74 -5.73
N ILE A 102 -27.41 -16.73 -4.87
CA ILE A 102 -28.27 -17.07 -3.73
C ILE A 102 -28.38 -15.89 -2.77
N SER A 103 -27.27 -15.22 -2.46
CA SER A 103 -27.30 -14.05 -1.57
C SER A 103 -28.07 -12.87 -2.14
N ALA A 104 -27.96 -12.63 -3.46
CA ALA A 104 -28.71 -11.59 -4.15
C ALA A 104 -30.22 -11.91 -4.16
N ALA A 105 -30.59 -13.16 -4.43
CA ALA A 105 -31.99 -13.59 -4.38
C ALA A 105 -32.59 -13.46 -2.95
N LEU A 106 -31.83 -13.80 -1.92
CA LEU A 106 -32.25 -13.62 -0.53
C LEU A 106 -32.34 -12.14 -0.12
N TYR A 107 -31.47 -11.30 -0.66
CA TYR A 107 -31.48 -9.85 -0.43
C TYR A 107 -32.72 -9.22 -1.05
N GLU A 108 -33.00 -9.51 -2.32
CA GLU A 108 -34.21 -9.08 -3.04
C GLU A 108 -35.49 -9.49 -2.30
N MET A 109 -35.59 -10.77 -1.90
CA MET A 109 -36.74 -11.29 -1.16
C MET A 109 -36.94 -10.58 0.20
N LYS A 110 -35.87 -10.05 0.79
CA LYS A 110 -35.94 -9.29 2.06
C LYS A 110 -36.25 -7.81 1.85
N GLU A 111 -35.84 -7.20 0.73
CA GLU A 111 -36.24 -5.83 0.38
C GLU A 111 -37.78 -5.74 0.20
N ASP A 112 -38.41 -6.78 -0.34
CA ASP A 112 -39.88 -6.85 -0.49
C ASP A 112 -40.63 -7.03 0.85
N GLN A 113 -39.89 -7.13 1.96
CA GLN A 113 -40.39 -7.31 3.32
C GLN A 113 -40.28 -6.04 4.18
N HIS A 114 -40.01 -4.88 3.56
CA HIS A 114 -40.16 -3.59 4.23
C HIS A 114 -41.63 -3.35 4.60
N ASP A 115 -41.87 -3.04 5.88
CA ASP A 115 -43.19 -2.73 6.42
C ASP A 115 -43.87 -1.65 5.58
N ILE A 116 -45.03 -1.97 5.00
CA ILE A 116 -45.95 -1.01 4.39
C ILE A 116 -46.20 0.14 5.37
N GLU A 117 -45.46 1.23 5.21
CA GLU A 117 -45.53 2.38 6.11
C GLU A 117 -46.92 3.01 5.99
N SER A 118 -47.66 3.08 7.11
CA SER A 118 -48.92 3.81 7.15
C SER A 118 -48.61 5.28 6.86
N THR A 119 -48.98 5.76 5.66
CA THR A 119 -48.74 7.14 5.21
C THR A 119 -49.68 8.12 5.93
N ILE A 120 -49.61 8.21 7.26
CA ILE A 120 -50.33 9.18 8.08
C ILE A 120 -49.28 9.96 8.87
N LEU A 121 -48.74 11.00 8.24
CA LEU A 121 -47.84 11.96 8.87
C LEU A 121 -48.63 12.86 9.83
N THR A 122 -48.70 12.51 11.10
CA THR A 122 -49.30 13.38 12.13
C THR A 122 -48.27 14.40 12.60
N ILE A 123 -48.06 15.46 11.81
CA ILE A 123 -47.12 16.54 12.16
C ILE A 123 -47.78 17.46 13.18
N ARG A 124 -47.35 17.38 14.43
CA ARG A 124 -47.74 18.35 15.46
C ARG A 124 -46.88 19.61 15.29
N GLN A 125 -47.43 20.67 14.69
CA GLN A 125 -46.68 21.93 14.57
C GLN A 125 -46.34 22.45 15.98
N VAL A 126 -45.06 22.52 16.31
CA VAL A 126 -44.59 23.25 17.48
C VAL A 126 -44.28 24.66 16.97
N LYS A 127 -45.18 25.62 17.19
CA LYS A 127 -44.86 27.04 16.95
C LYS A 127 -43.75 27.44 17.91
N ARG A 128 -42.49 27.31 17.46
CA ARG A 128 -41.34 27.88 18.17
C ARG A 128 -41.01 29.20 17.49
N ASP A 129 -41.56 30.28 18.04
CA ASP A 129 -41.32 31.65 17.55
C ASP A 129 -39.83 32.05 17.66
N TYR A 130 -39.02 31.25 18.37
CA TYR A 130 -37.59 31.45 18.49
C TYR A 130 -36.82 30.13 18.36
N SER A 131 -35.84 30.11 17.44
CA SER A 131 -34.84 29.04 17.32
C SER A 131 -33.45 29.58 17.71
N PRO A 132 -32.72 28.92 18.64
CA PRO A 132 -31.38 29.33 19.03
C PRO A 132 -30.34 29.19 17.91
N TRP A 133 -30.68 28.52 16.79
CA TRP A 133 -29.84 28.38 15.60
C TRP A 133 -29.84 29.64 14.72
N SER A 134 -30.94 30.40 14.67
CA SER A 134 -31.07 31.64 13.88
C SER A 134 -30.86 32.92 14.71
N ALA A 135 -30.28 32.79 15.90
CA ALA A 135 -30.15 33.88 16.86
C ALA A 135 -29.04 34.88 16.45
N LYS A 136 -29.42 35.97 15.76
CA LYS A 136 -28.49 36.99 15.23
C LYS A 136 -27.59 37.62 16.30
N TRP A 137 -28.04 37.74 17.55
CA TRP A 137 -27.24 38.32 18.64
C TRP A 137 -25.95 37.54 18.92
N LYS A 138 -25.91 36.23 18.64
CA LYS A 138 -24.69 35.41 18.79
C LYS A 138 -23.61 35.76 17.77
N SER A 139 -23.99 36.36 16.63
CA SER A 139 -23.06 36.74 15.56
C SER A 139 -22.56 38.19 15.69
N LEU A 140 -23.12 38.97 16.61
CA LEU A 140 -22.72 40.36 16.80
C LEU A 140 -21.48 40.44 17.70
N ARG A 141 -20.47 41.19 17.26
CA ARG A 141 -19.25 41.45 18.03
C ARG A 141 -19.61 42.27 19.28
N LYS A 142 -19.31 41.74 20.46
CA LYS A 142 -19.44 42.50 21.72
C LYS A 142 -18.26 43.47 21.82
N LEU A 143 -18.54 44.74 22.09
CA LEU A 143 -17.53 45.74 22.41
C LEU A 143 -17.13 45.57 23.89
N PRO A 144 -15.83 45.68 24.22
CA PRO A 144 -15.39 45.67 25.61
C PRO A 144 -15.81 46.97 26.31
N ASN A 145 -16.23 46.84 27.57
CA ASN A 145 -16.47 47.97 28.47
C ASN A 145 -15.16 48.44 29.11
#